data_AF-A0A1U9JPN2-F1
#
_entry.id   AF-A0A1U9JPN2-F1
#
_cell.length_a   1.000
_cell.length_b   1.000
_cell.length_c   1.000
_cell.angle_alpha   90.00
_cell.angle_beta   90.00
_cell.angle_gamma   90.00
#
_symmetry.space_group_name_H-M   'P 1'
#
loop_
_entity.id
_entity.type
_entity.pdbx_description
1 polymer ?
#
loop_
_entity_poly.entity_id
_entity_poly.type
_entity_poly.pdbx_seq_one_letter_code
_entity_poly.pdbx_strand_id
1 'polypeptide(L)'
;MNSLAEHPLRYITEHDFTHYVPVHVVWEITLACDLKCLHCGSRAGHRRPEELSTQECLDVIQSLARLGTREITLIGGEAYLRKDWTQLIAAIHSHGMYCATQTGGRNLTDARLQQAIEAGLNGVGVSLDGLAPLHDKVRNVPGSFDKAVDALKRAKMAGLAISANTQIGPDTLADLPALQEQLIELGVTHWQIQLTVAMGNAVDHDELLLQPYQLTELMPLLARLYQKGLEHNLLMNVGNNIGYYGPYEHIWRGFGDERIHWSGCAAGQAVMALEADGTVKGCPSLATVGFGGGNVRDLSIEDIWKHSEAIHFGRLRSVEDLWGYCRTCYYADLCRGGCTWTSHSLLGRPGNNPYCHYRVLALQKQGLRERIVKIENALPDAFAIGRFDLITERIDDHSMVSSTARSDYPVNLIWKNSGQAAPAQGRSPQQLTLCRGCHQYVHPHEDSCPHCQANLREAEQQHREAEQHRQALVAKMRNLLLMPSSA
;
A
#
# COMPACT_ATOMS: atom_id res chain seq x y z
N MET A 1 28.19 -8.87 10.47
CA MET A 1 28.16 -7.74 11.42
C MET A 1 27.42 -6.60 10.73
N ASN A 2 26.19 -6.34 11.20
CA ASN A 2 25.17 -5.34 10.85
C ASN A 2 25.23 -4.62 9.49
N SER A 3 24.70 -5.25 8.42
CA SER A 3 24.25 -4.54 7.21
C SER A 3 22.87 -3.86 7.37
N LEU A 4 22.20 -4.04 8.51
CA LEU A 4 20.89 -3.44 8.79
C LEU A 4 20.98 -1.99 9.28
N ALA A 5 22.16 -1.52 9.72
CA ALA A 5 22.32 -0.16 10.26
C ALA A 5 22.25 0.94 9.17
N GLU A 6 22.41 0.57 7.90
CA GLU A 6 22.40 1.50 6.76
C GLU A 6 21.03 1.61 6.08
N HIS A 7 20.04 0.83 6.50
CA HIS A 7 18.73 0.76 5.85
C HIS A 7 17.58 1.16 6.78
N PRO A 8 16.50 1.78 6.25
CA PRO A 8 15.29 2.02 7.02
C PRO A 8 14.74 0.73 7.64
N LEU A 9 14.08 0.82 8.80
CA LEU A 9 13.61 -0.36 9.54
C LEU A 9 12.71 -1.31 8.72
N ARG A 10 11.84 -0.75 7.88
CA ARG A 10 10.93 -1.50 6.99
C ARG A 10 11.60 -1.98 5.70
N TYR A 11 12.89 -1.71 5.51
CA TYR A 11 13.61 -2.21 4.34
C TYR A 11 13.66 -3.74 4.37
N ILE A 12 13.12 -4.36 3.33
CA ILE A 12 13.06 -5.81 3.18
C ILE A 12 14.30 -6.23 2.40
N THR A 13 15.16 -7.00 3.04
CA THR A 13 16.37 -7.53 2.44
C THR A 13 16.09 -8.80 1.64
N GLU A 14 17.04 -9.24 0.82
CA GLU A 14 16.96 -10.56 0.18
C GLU A 14 16.87 -11.70 1.19
N HIS A 15 17.53 -11.56 2.35
CA HIS A 15 17.41 -12.53 3.45
C HIS A 15 15.96 -12.64 3.94
N ASP A 16 15.27 -11.50 4.10
CA ASP A 16 13.88 -11.47 4.56
C ASP A 16 12.94 -12.17 3.58
N PHE A 17 13.11 -11.95 2.28
CA PHE A 17 12.32 -12.64 1.25
C PHE A 17 12.62 -14.13 1.21
N THR A 18 13.89 -14.52 1.28
CA THR A 18 14.31 -15.94 1.19
C THR A 18 13.88 -16.75 2.41
N HIS A 19 13.80 -16.14 3.60
CA HIS A 19 13.45 -16.81 4.86
C HIS A 19 12.03 -16.49 5.37
N TYR A 20 11.26 -15.72 4.59
CA TYR A 20 9.93 -15.24 4.95
C TYR A 20 9.88 -14.56 6.32
N VAL A 21 10.80 -13.64 6.61
CA VAL A 21 10.79 -12.90 7.89
C VAL A 21 9.63 -11.90 7.86
N PRO A 22 8.66 -11.93 8.78
CA PRO A 22 7.57 -10.95 8.85
C PRO A 22 8.09 -9.61 9.40
N VAL A 23 8.87 -8.90 8.57
CA VAL A 23 9.53 -7.63 8.90
C VAL A 23 8.54 -6.61 9.46
N HIS A 24 7.36 -6.50 8.83
CA HIS A 24 6.30 -5.56 9.23
C HIS A 24 5.00 -6.30 9.55
N VAL A 25 4.47 -6.06 10.74
CA VAL A 25 3.19 -6.60 11.19
C VAL A 25 2.21 -5.45 11.39
N VAL A 26 1.00 -5.58 10.85
CA VAL A 26 -0.10 -4.64 11.10
C VAL A 26 -1.16 -5.35 11.95
N TRP A 27 -1.48 -4.82 13.13
CA TRP A 27 -2.34 -5.50 14.08
C TRP A 27 -3.55 -4.66 14.46
N GLU A 28 -4.74 -5.10 14.03
CA GLU A 28 -6.01 -4.63 14.55
C GLU A 28 -6.21 -5.20 15.96
N ILE A 29 -5.98 -4.40 17.01
CA ILE A 29 -6.10 -4.87 18.40
C ILE A 29 -7.52 -4.76 18.97
N THR A 30 -8.41 -4.05 18.26
CA THR A 30 -9.84 -3.93 18.56
C THR A 30 -10.59 -3.47 17.31
N LEU A 31 -11.86 -3.83 17.14
CA LEU A 31 -12.71 -3.29 16.07
C LEU A 31 -13.50 -2.03 16.51
N ALA A 32 -13.39 -1.63 17.78
CA ALA A 32 -14.01 -0.40 18.27
C ALA A 32 -13.46 0.83 17.52
N CYS A 33 -14.34 1.71 17.08
CA CYS A 33 -13.99 2.97 16.40
C CYS A 33 -14.92 4.10 16.85
N ASP A 34 -14.38 5.31 16.93
CA ASP A 34 -15.15 6.54 17.21
C ASP A 34 -15.38 7.41 15.96
N LEU A 35 -15.01 6.90 14.79
CA LEU A 35 -15.34 7.42 13.46
C LEU A 35 -16.36 6.53 12.73
N LYS A 36 -16.86 7.00 11.58
CA LYS A 36 -17.91 6.32 10.79
C LYS A 36 -17.61 6.38 9.28
N CYS A 37 -16.34 6.22 8.91
CA CYS A 37 -15.85 6.50 7.56
C CYS A 37 -16.63 5.74 6.48
N LEU A 38 -16.99 6.44 5.40
CA LEU A 38 -17.73 5.90 4.27
C LEU A 38 -16.89 4.90 3.45
N HIS A 39 -15.56 4.93 3.58
CA HIS A 39 -14.65 3.98 2.93
C HIS A 39 -14.12 2.86 3.84
N CYS A 40 -14.60 2.77 5.08
CA CYS A 40 -14.01 1.87 6.07
C CYS A 40 -14.07 0.40 5.62
N GLY A 41 -12.92 -0.17 5.30
CA GLY A 41 -12.81 -1.55 4.83
C GLY A 41 -13.22 -2.59 5.87
N SER A 42 -12.92 -2.35 7.15
CA SER A 42 -13.28 -3.25 8.25
C SER A 42 -14.71 -3.04 8.79
N ARG A 43 -15.44 -2.02 8.29
CA ARG A 43 -16.71 -1.56 8.87
C ARG A 43 -16.61 -1.36 10.41
N ALA A 44 -15.50 -0.78 10.85
CA ALA A 44 -15.19 -0.61 12.27
C ALA A 44 -16.22 0.25 13.00
N GLY A 45 -16.43 -0.04 14.29
CA GLY A 45 -17.38 0.67 15.14
C GLY A 45 -17.53 0.03 16.50
N HIS A 46 -18.11 -1.16 16.55
CA HIS A 46 -18.23 -1.93 17.79
C HIS A 46 -17.04 -2.88 17.97
N ARG A 47 -16.73 -3.22 19.22
CA ARG A 47 -15.73 -4.24 19.53
C ARG A 47 -16.12 -5.55 18.88
N ARG A 48 -15.11 -6.28 18.44
CA ARG A 48 -15.31 -7.63 17.94
C ARG A 48 -15.70 -8.55 19.10
N PRO A 49 -16.53 -9.58 18.87
CA PRO A 49 -16.65 -10.68 19.82
C PRO A 49 -15.28 -11.35 20.03
N GLU A 50 -15.01 -11.84 21.24
CA GLU A 50 -13.81 -12.64 21.52
C GLU A 50 -12.46 -11.98 21.18
N GLU A 51 -12.37 -10.63 21.27
CA GLU A 51 -11.08 -9.93 21.20
C GLU A 51 -10.08 -10.56 22.19
N LEU A 52 -8.82 -10.72 21.77
CA LEU A 52 -7.76 -11.31 22.58
C LEU A 52 -7.67 -10.59 23.94
N SER A 53 -7.45 -11.37 25.00
CA SER A 53 -7.09 -10.86 26.31
C SER A 53 -5.70 -10.22 26.27
N THR A 54 -5.37 -9.43 27.30
CA THR A 54 -4.04 -8.81 27.42
C THR A 54 -2.94 -9.86 27.41
N GLN A 55 -3.09 -10.97 28.14
CA GLN A 55 -2.07 -12.02 28.19
C GLN A 55 -1.84 -12.66 26.82
N GLU A 56 -2.92 -12.98 26.10
CA GLU A 56 -2.81 -13.53 24.74
C GLU A 56 -2.10 -12.54 23.79
N CYS A 57 -2.37 -11.24 23.92
CA CYS A 57 -1.65 -10.23 23.15
C CYS A 57 -0.15 -10.21 23.49
N LEU A 58 0.22 -10.31 24.77
CA LEU A 58 1.62 -10.34 25.19
C LEU A 58 2.36 -11.58 24.63
N ASP A 59 1.71 -12.74 24.65
CA ASP A 59 2.25 -13.99 24.11
C ASP A 59 2.46 -13.90 22.58
N VAL A 60 1.52 -13.26 21.87
CA VAL A 60 1.65 -12.97 20.44
C VAL A 60 2.85 -12.05 20.16
N ILE A 61 3.03 -10.97 20.94
CA ILE A 61 4.16 -10.04 20.76
C ILE A 61 5.49 -10.77 20.93
N GLN A 62 5.60 -11.62 21.96
CA GLN A 62 6.79 -12.43 22.18
C GLN A 62 7.07 -13.36 21.00
N SER A 63 6.02 -13.95 20.42
CA SER A 63 6.13 -14.87 19.29
C SER A 63 6.54 -14.15 18.00
N LEU A 64 6.01 -12.95 17.75
CA LEU A 64 6.44 -12.08 16.64
C LEU A 64 7.92 -11.68 16.77
N ALA A 65 8.37 -11.37 17.99
CA ALA A 65 9.78 -11.08 18.24
C ALA A 65 10.68 -12.29 17.88
N ARG A 66 10.27 -13.52 18.23
CA ARG A 66 10.99 -14.75 17.85
C ARG A 66 11.03 -14.99 16.34
N LEU A 67 9.99 -14.54 15.61
CA LEU A 67 9.94 -14.59 14.15
C LEU A 67 10.83 -13.54 13.46
N GLY A 68 11.43 -12.62 14.22
CA GLY A 68 12.30 -11.57 13.67
C GLY A 68 11.54 -10.34 13.16
N THR A 69 10.30 -10.13 13.61
CA THR A 69 9.56 -8.90 13.33
C THR A 69 10.36 -7.68 13.80
N ARG A 70 10.40 -6.64 12.96
CA ARG A 70 11.12 -5.39 13.25
C ARG A 70 10.17 -4.28 13.67
N GLU A 71 8.97 -4.27 13.09
CA GLU A 71 7.96 -3.26 13.40
C GLU A 71 6.57 -3.88 13.52
N ILE A 72 5.85 -3.42 14.55
CA ILE A 72 4.41 -3.64 14.71
C ILE A 72 3.70 -2.28 14.61
N THR A 73 2.81 -2.14 13.64
CA THR A 73 1.88 -1.02 13.56
C THR A 73 0.55 -1.42 14.19
N LEU A 74 0.24 -0.84 15.34
CA LEU A 74 -1.05 -1.01 16.00
C LEU A 74 -2.10 -0.18 15.27
N ILE A 75 -3.19 -0.84 14.89
CA ILE A 75 -4.38 -0.22 14.34
C ILE A 75 -5.59 -0.72 15.14
N GLY A 76 -6.79 -0.40 14.69
CA GLY A 76 -8.00 -1.04 15.19
C GLY A 76 -9.13 -0.88 14.19
N GLY A 77 -10.33 -0.61 14.72
CA GLY A 77 -10.95 0.66 14.41
C GLY A 77 -10.04 1.80 14.87
N GLU A 78 -10.00 2.08 16.18
CA GLU A 78 -9.05 3.00 16.82
C GLU A 78 -8.35 2.32 18.00
N ALA A 79 -7.03 2.15 17.91
CA ALA A 79 -6.23 1.41 18.90
C ALA A 79 -6.40 1.92 20.34
N TYR A 80 -6.50 3.25 20.52
CA TYR A 80 -6.65 3.87 21.84
C TYR A 80 -7.99 3.58 22.54
N LEU A 81 -8.95 2.94 21.87
CA LEU A 81 -10.22 2.52 22.47
C LEU A 81 -10.12 1.17 23.22
N ARG A 82 -8.98 0.48 23.05
CA ARG A 82 -8.60 -0.68 23.83
C ARG A 82 -7.94 -0.24 25.15
N LYS A 83 -8.38 -0.81 26.28
CA LYS A 83 -8.00 -0.34 27.62
C LYS A 83 -6.50 -0.51 27.94
N ASP A 84 -5.92 -1.60 27.46
CA ASP A 84 -4.55 -2.06 27.70
C ASP A 84 -3.59 -1.71 26.54
N TRP A 85 -3.97 -0.84 25.60
CA TRP A 85 -3.17 -0.56 24.41
C TRP A 85 -1.75 -0.07 24.72
N THR A 86 -1.55 0.71 25.80
CA THR A 86 -0.21 1.15 26.23
C THR A 86 0.63 0.01 26.84
N GLN A 87 0.01 -1.01 27.44
CA GLN A 87 0.73 -2.20 27.88
C GLN A 87 1.27 -2.98 26.67
N LEU A 88 0.49 -3.04 25.59
CA LEU A 88 0.93 -3.67 24.34
C LEU A 88 2.10 -2.90 23.71
N ILE A 89 2.04 -1.57 23.69
CA ILE A 89 3.16 -0.73 23.22
C ILE A 89 4.43 -1.01 24.03
N ALA A 90 4.33 -1.05 25.36
CA ALA A 90 5.46 -1.33 26.25
C ALA A 90 6.07 -2.71 26.01
N ALA A 91 5.22 -3.72 25.78
CA ALA A 91 5.69 -5.06 25.45
C ALA A 91 6.42 -5.10 24.11
N ILE A 92 5.88 -4.48 23.05
CA ILE A 92 6.53 -4.37 21.73
C ILE A 92 7.90 -3.71 21.87
N HIS A 93 7.95 -2.57 22.56
CA HIS A 93 9.18 -1.83 22.81
C HIS A 93 10.21 -2.65 23.59
N SER A 94 9.80 -3.37 24.63
CA SER A 94 10.70 -4.19 25.46
C SER A 94 11.37 -5.34 24.70
N HIS A 95 10.75 -5.80 23.61
CA HIS A 95 11.30 -6.81 22.71
C HIS A 95 12.21 -6.21 21.62
N GLY A 96 12.50 -4.90 21.66
CA GLY A 96 13.35 -4.21 20.69
C GLY A 96 12.69 -3.99 19.32
N MET A 97 11.37 -4.18 19.23
CA MET A 97 10.59 -3.90 18.02
C MET A 97 10.11 -2.44 18.04
N TYR A 98 10.00 -1.84 16.86
CA TYR A 98 9.42 -0.51 16.71
C TYR A 98 7.90 -0.60 16.78
N CYS A 99 7.28 0.32 17.51
CA CYS A 99 5.84 0.42 17.63
C CYS A 99 5.36 1.73 17.00
N ALA A 100 4.49 1.61 16.00
CA ALA A 100 3.78 2.75 15.43
C ALA A 100 2.27 2.57 15.57
N THR A 101 1.50 3.63 15.41
CA THR A 101 0.03 3.55 15.35
C THR A 101 -0.54 4.33 14.18
N GLN A 102 -1.67 3.87 13.64
CA GLN A 102 -2.48 4.60 12.66
C GLN A 102 -3.82 4.99 13.27
N THR A 103 -4.23 6.24 13.13
CA THR A 103 -5.41 6.77 13.81
C THR A 103 -6.11 7.86 13.00
N GLY A 104 -7.42 8.01 13.18
CA GLY A 104 -8.17 9.21 12.77
C GLY A 104 -8.01 10.40 13.73
N GLY A 105 -7.34 10.22 14.87
CA GLY A 105 -6.94 11.28 15.80
C GLY A 105 -8.05 11.91 16.63
N ARG A 106 -9.32 11.52 16.44
CA ARG A 106 -10.51 12.16 17.03
C ARG A 106 -10.42 12.32 18.55
N ASN A 107 -10.06 11.25 19.26
CA ASN A 107 -9.91 11.24 20.72
C ASN A 107 -8.50 10.87 21.16
N LEU A 108 -7.48 11.15 20.35
CA LEU A 108 -6.07 11.05 20.78
C LEU A 108 -5.71 12.33 21.56
N THR A 109 -6.09 12.34 22.84
CA THR A 109 -5.83 13.45 23.77
C THR A 109 -4.36 13.51 24.17
N ASP A 110 -3.93 14.66 24.71
CA ASP A 110 -2.56 14.83 25.26
C ASP A 110 -2.22 13.73 26.28
N ALA A 111 -3.14 13.43 27.20
CA ALA A 111 -2.93 12.41 28.20
C ALA A 111 -2.72 11.01 27.60
N ARG A 112 -3.53 10.63 26.58
CA ARG A 112 -3.37 9.33 25.90
C ARG A 112 -2.08 9.26 25.11
N LEU A 113 -1.74 10.35 24.42
CA LEU A 113 -0.51 10.45 23.66
C LEU A 113 0.72 10.33 24.56
N GLN A 114 0.73 11.06 25.68
CA GLN A 114 1.82 11.02 26.66
C GLN A 114 2.00 9.62 27.26
N GLN A 115 0.92 8.95 27.65
CA GLN A 115 0.96 7.57 28.13
C GLN A 115 1.53 6.59 27.07
N ALA A 116 1.24 6.82 25.79
CA ALA A 116 1.76 6.00 24.71
C ALA A 116 3.26 6.24 24.48
N ILE A 117 3.71 7.50 24.56
CA ILE A 117 5.13 7.87 24.47
C ILE A 117 5.91 7.24 25.61
N GLU A 118 5.40 7.34 26.85
CA GLU A 118 6.01 6.72 28.03
C GLU A 118 6.09 5.19 27.91
N ALA A 119 5.13 4.58 27.22
CA ALA A 119 5.15 3.16 26.90
C ALA A 119 6.14 2.79 25.77
N GLY A 120 6.74 3.76 25.08
CA GLY A 120 7.71 3.52 24.00
C GLY A 120 7.13 3.58 22.59
N LEU A 121 5.99 4.25 22.38
CA LEU A 121 5.47 4.51 21.02
C LEU A 121 6.47 5.36 20.23
N ASN A 122 6.80 4.93 19.02
CA ASN A 122 7.82 5.60 18.22
C ASN A 122 7.24 6.55 17.15
N GLY A 123 6.02 6.30 16.67
CA GLY A 123 5.43 7.13 15.62
C GLY A 123 3.92 7.03 15.52
N VAL A 124 3.31 8.10 15.00
CA VAL A 124 1.86 8.22 14.80
C VAL A 124 1.59 8.62 13.35
N GLY A 125 0.83 7.79 12.66
CA GLY A 125 0.23 8.15 11.38
C GLY A 125 -1.20 8.63 11.57
N VAL A 126 -1.51 9.80 11.01
CA VAL A 126 -2.86 10.37 11.06
C VAL A 126 -3.50 10.34 9.68
N SER A 127 -4.69 9.79 9.66
CA SER A 127 -5.52 9.65 8.47
C SER A 127 -6.07 11.01 8.00
N LEU A 128 -5.85 11.40 6.73
CA LEU A 128 -6.30 12.65 6.09
C LEU A 128 -6.67 12.39 4.62
N ASP A 129 -7.97 12.43 4.24
CA ASP A 129 -8.44 12.04 2.88
C ASP A 129 -8.81 13.19 1.94
N GLY A 130 -8.32 14.39 2.22
CA GLY A 130 -8.66 15.63 1.53
C GLY A 130 -8.57 16.83 2.47
N LEU A 131 -8.92 18.00 1.97
CA LEU A 131 -9.13 19.19 2.80
C LEU A 131 -10.42 19.05 3.61
N ALA A 132 -10.62 19.93 4.59
CA ALA A 132 -11.67 19.79 5.62
C ALA A 132 -13.06 19.38 5.10
N PRO A 133 -13.64 20.03 4.06
CA PRO A 133 -14.97 19.67 3.59
C PRO A 133 -15.06 18.23 3.05
N LEU A 134 -14.05 17.82 2.26
CA LEU A 134 -14.00 16.47 1.70
C LEU A 134 -13.68 15.44 2.77
N HIS A 135 -12.69 15.72 3.61
CA HIS A 135 -12.28 14.85 4.70
C HIS A 135 -13.45 14.53 5.64
N ASP A 136 -14.17 15.56 6.12
CA ASP A 136 -15.30 15.37 7.04
C ASP A 136 -16.45 14.61 6.40
N LYS A 137 -16.74 14.86 5.11
CA LYS A 137 -17.72 14.11 4.32
C LYS A 137 -17.33 12.63 4.25
N VAL A 138 -16.11 12.33 3.84
CA VAL A 138 -15.61 10.96 3.63
C VAL A 138 -15.47 10.18 4.94
N ARG A 139 -15.02 10.84 6.01
CA ARG A 139 -14.92 10.27 7.37
C ARG A 139 -16.28 10.22 8.09
N ASN A 140 -17.30 10.85 7.50
CA ASN A 140 -18.68 10.94 7.95
C ASN A 140 -18.85 11.52 9.36
N VAL A 141 -17.97 12.45 9.72
CA VAL A 141 -17.89 13.00 11.07
C VAL A 141 -17.46 14.46 10.98
N PRO A 142 -18.36 15.43 11.25
CA PRO A 142 -18.00 16.85 11.25
C PRO A 142 -16.88 17.18 12.23
N GLY A 143 -15.95 18.03 11.80
CA GLY A 143 -14.76 18.45 12.54
C GLY A 143 -13.67 17.38 12.66
N SER A 144 -13.78 16.26 11.93
CA SER A 144 -12.77 15.19 11.98
C SER A 144 -11.42 15.63 11.43
N PHE A 145 -11.42 16.50 10.41
CA PHE A 145 -10.19 17.07 9.86
C PHE A 145 -9.41 17.89 10.89
N ASP A 146 -10.10 18.78 11.60
CA ASP A 146 -9.46 19.61 12.62
C ASP A 146 -8.89 18.74 13.75
N LYS A 147 -9.61 17.69 14.15
CA LYS A 147 -9.10 16.73 15.14
C LYS A 147 -7.87 15.97 14.66
N ALA A 148 -7.84 15.56 13.39
CA ALA A 148 -6.69 14.92 12.77
C ALA A 148 -5.46 15.86 12.73
N VAL A 149 -5.65 17.10 12.26
CA VAL A 149 -4.59 18.12 12.23
C VAL A 149 -4.07 18.43 13.64
N ASP A 150 -4.96 18.56 14.61
CA ASP A 150 -4.60 18.80 16.00
C ASP A 150 -3.81 17.62 16.59
N ALA A 151 -4.17 16.37 16.25
CA ALA A 151 -3.42 15.19 16.68
C ALA A 151 -2.00 15.17 16.11
N LEU A 152 -1.82 15.54 14.84
CA LEU A 152 -0.50 15.69 14.22
C LEU A 152 0.34 16.76 14.94
N LYS A 153 -0.25 17.92 15.23
CA LYS A 153 0.43 19.01 15.96
C LYS A 153 0.89 18.56 17.34
N ARG A 154 0.01 17.91 18.12
CA ARG A 154 0.36 17.35 19.44
C ARG A 154 1.48 16.32 19.36
N ALA A 155 1.38 15.36 18.44
CA ALA A 155 2.39 14.32 18.25
C ALA A 155 3.76 14.92 17.89
N LYS A 156 3.78 15.91 17.00
CA LYS A 156 5.00 16.65 16.64
C LYS A 156 5.62 17.37 17.83
N MET A 157 4.81 18.10 18.60
CA MET A 157 5.28 18.83 19.78
C MET A 157 5.86 17.89 20.85
N ALA A 158 5.34 16.66 20.92
CA ALA A 158 5.84 15.63 21.82
C ALA A 158 7.06 14.85 21.27
N GLY A 159 7.60 15.24 20.11
CA GLY A 159 8.82 14.67 19.54
C GLY A 159 8.64 13.36 18.78
N LEU A 160 7.41 12.95 18.47
CA LEU A 160 7.15 11.73 17.70
C LEU A 160 7.40 11.93 16.20
N ALA A 161 7.79 10.85 15.54
CA ALA A 161 7.73 10.78 14.09
C ALA A 161 6.26 10.79 13.64
N ILE A 162 5.87 11.77 12.82
CA ILE A 162 4.50 11.90 12.31
C ILE A 162 4.42 11.55 10.82
N SER A 163 3.39 10.79 10.46
CA SER A 163 3.03 10.49 9.07
C SER A 163 1.57 10.85 8.80
N ALA A 164 1.22 10.95 7.52
CA ALA A 164 -0.16 11.07 7.08
C ALA A 164 -0.55 9.92 6.14
N ASN A 165 -1.84 9.55 6.15
CA ASN A 165 -2.37 8.48 5.31
C ASN A 165 -3.62 8.96 4.56
N THR A 166 -3.66 8.77 3.24
CA THR A 166 -4.74 9.26 2.36
C THR A 166 -5.30 8.14 1.49
N GLN A 167 -6.63 7.96 1.50
CA GLN A 167 -7.35 7.20 0.48
C GLN A 167 -7.71 8.11 -0.71
N ILE A 168 -7.43 7.67 -1.93
CA ILE A 168 -7.79 8.38 -3.15
C ILE A 168 -9.12 7.84 -3.68
N GLY A 169 -10.14 8.69 -3.67
CA GLY A 169 -11.33 8.57 -4.53
C GLY A 169 -11.36 9.66 -5.61
N PRO A 170 -12.40 9.72 -6.46
CA PRO A 170 -12.52 10.71 -7.53
C PRO A 170 -12.40 12.16 -7.04
N ASP A 171 -13.11 12.50 -5.96
CA ASP A 171 -13.10 13.86 -5.39
C ASP A 171 -11.74 14.22 -4.75
N THR A 172 -10.99 13.23 -4.26
CA THR A 172 -9.69 13.46 -3.59
C THR A 172 -8.62 14.01 -4.54
N LEU A 173 -8.69 13.71 -5.84
CA LEU A 173 -7.65 14.09 -6.81
C LEU A 173 -7.37 15.59 -6.81
N ALA A 174 -8.43 16.40 -6.76
CA ALA A 174 -8.34 17.85 -6.78
C ALA A 174 -7.70 18.41 -5.50
N ASP A 175 -7.89 17.73 -4.37
CA ASP A 175 -7.38 18.14 -3.07
C ASP A 175 -5.90 17.77 -2.86
N LEU A 176 -5.37 16.76 -3.56
CA LEU A 176 -4.02 16.24 -3.28
C LEU A 176 -2.90 17.30 -3.29
N PRO A 177 -2.84 18.28 -4.24
CA PRO A 177 -1.80 19.31 -4.21
C PRO A 177 -1.88 20.22 -2.97
N ALA A 178 -3.08 20.67 -2.61
CA ALA A 178 -3.27 21.55 -1.46
C ALA A 178 -3.12 20.79 -0.13
N LEU A 179 -3.58 19.54 -0.08
CA LEU A 179 -3.33 18.64 1.04
C LEU A 179 -1.82 18.46 1.25
N GLN A 180 -1.04 18.23 0.19
CA GLN A 180 0.41 18.13 0.29
C GLN A 180 1.04 19.37 0.93
N GLU A 181 0.62 20.57 0.52
CA GLU A 181 1.12 21.83 1.09
C GLU A 181 0.85 21.89 2.59
N GLN A 182 -0.36 21.55 3.00
CA GLN A 182 -0.71 21.49 4.41
C GLN A 182 0.11 20.44 5.18
N LEU A 183 0.36 19.26 4.60
CA LEU A 183 1.20 18.23 5.23
C LEU A 183 2.64 18.73 5.44
N ILE A 184 3.19 19.44 4.44
CA ILE A 184 4.52 20.07 4.53
C ILE A 184 4.54 21.12 5.64
N GLU A 185 3.54 22.00 5.71
CA GLU A 185 3.43 23.03 6.76
C GLU A 185 3.32 22.42 8.17
N LEU A 186 2.57 21.33 8.31
CA LEU A 186 2.48 20.58 9.55
C LEU A 186 3.79 19.88 9.90
N GLY A 187 4.75 19.78 8.98
CA GLY A 187 6.02 19.08 9.12
C GLY A 187 5.87 17.57 9.18
N VAL A 188 4.90 17.05 8.43
CA VAL A 188 4.80 15.62 8.17
C VAL A 188 6.01 15.18 7.36
N THR A 189 6.60 14.04 7.73
CA THR A 189 7.82 13.53 7.09
C THR A 189 7.53 12.38 6.12
N HIS A 190 6.41 11.69 6.31
CA HIS A 190 5.99 10.55 5.50
C HIS A 190 4.52 10.66 5.14
N TRP A 191 4.19 10.45 3.86
CA TRP A 191 2.81 10.48 3.39
C TRP A 191 2.46 9.19 2.63
N GLN A 192 1.73 8.28 3.28
CA GLN A 192 1.20 7.09 2.63
C GLN A 192 -0.05 7.46 1.82
N ILE A 193 -0.06 7.11 0.54
CA ILE A 193 -1.20 7.35 -0.34
C ILE A 193 -1.61 6.08 -1.07
N GLN A 194 -2.90 5.78 -1.15
CA GLN A 194 -3.42 4.54 -1.74
C GLN A 194 -4.81 4.75 -2.34
N LEU A 195 -5.23 3.90 -3.28
CA LEU A 195 -6.59 3.96 -3.81
C LEU A 195 -7.61 3.46 -2.77
N THR A 196 -8.78 4.09 -2.74
CA THR A 196 -9.98 3.50 -2.13
C THR A 196 -10.33 2.22 -2.88
N VAL A 197 -10.66 1.15 -2.15
CA VAL A 197 -10.99 -0.16 -2.74
C VAL A 197 -12.41 -0.54 -2.39
N ALA A 198 -13.08 -1.25 -3.30
CA ALA A 198 -14.45 -1.75 -3.20
C ALA A 198 -14.62 -2.83 -2.10
N MET A 199 -14.49 -2.45 -0.83
CA MET A 199 -14.60 -3.34 0.32
C MET A 199 -15.15 -2.59 1.54
N GLY A 200 -15.92 -3.28 2.37
CA GLY A 200 -16.57 -2.70 3.53
C GLY A 200 -17.55 -1.59 3.13
N ASN A 201 -17.53 -0.48 3.84
CA ASN A 201 -18.44 0.65 3.57
C ASN A 201 -18.23 1.24 2.16
N ALA A 202 -17.02 1.16 1.59
CA ALA A 202 -16.74 1.70 0.25
C ALA A 202 -17.54 0.99 -0.85
N VAL A 203 -18.03 -0.23 -0.60
CA VAL A 203 -18.95 -0.90 -1.52
C VAL A 203 -20.28 -0.18 -1.57
N ASP A 204 -20.78 0.30 -0.44
CA ASP A 204 -22.06 1.00 -0.33
C ASP A 204 -21.99 2.45 -0.86
N HIS A 205 -20.77 2.93 -1.08
CA HIS A 205 -20.39 4.26 -1.52
C HIS A 205 -19.47 4.20 -2.74
N ASP A 206 -19.92 3.57 -3.83
CA ASP A 206 -19.08 3.32 -5.01
C ASP A 206 -18.67 4.59 -5.75
N GLU A 207 -19.31 5.73 -5.48
CA GLU A 207 -18.84 7.06 -5.88
C GLU A 207 -17.44 7.42 -5.33
N LEU A 208 -16.97 6.74 -4.28
CA LEU A 208 -15.64 6.91 -3.71
C LEU A 208 -14.56 6.12 -4.46
N LEU A 209 -14.94 5.26 -5.41
CA LEU A 209 -14.01 4.41 -6.15
C LEU A 209 -13.52 5.15 -7.38
N LEU A 210 -12.19 5.33 -7.47
CA LEU A 210 -11.56 5.88 -8.67
C LEU A 210 -11.84 4.97 -9.87
N GLN A 211 -12.09 5.51 -11.05
CA GLN A 211 -12.22 4.70 -12.26
C GLN A 211 -10.83 4.33 -12.81
N PRO A 212 -10.63 3.10 -13.35
CA PRO A 212 -9.33 2.68 -13.88
C PRO A 212 -8.74 3.65 -14.90
N TYR A 213 -9.57 4.18 -15.81
CA TYR A 213 -9.11 5.14 -16.82
C TYR A 213 -8.56 6.45 -16.24
N GLN A 214 -8.91 6.82 -15.01
CA GLN A 214 -8.39 8.03 -14.34
C GLN A 214 -6.94 7.88 -13.87
N LEU A 215 -6.32 6.69 -14.00
CA LEU A 215 -4.89 6.54 -13.77
C LEU A 215 -4.03 7.38 -14.72
N THR A 216 -4.55 7.74 -15.90
CA THR A 216 -3.88 8.65 -16.84
C THR A 216 -3.70 10.05 -16.27
N GLU A 217 -4.58 10.49 -15.37
CA GLU A 217 -4.51 11.77 -14.65
C GLU A 217 -3.76 11.62 -13.32
N LEU A 218 -4.07 10.55 -12.57
CA LEU A 218 -3.49 10.32 -11.24
C LEU A 218 -1.97 10.12 -11.30
N MET A 219 -1.48 9.26 -12.19
CA MET A 219 -0.07 8.87 -12.20
C MET A 219 0.90 10.04 -12.46
N PRO A 220 0.68 10.92 -13.46
CA PRO A 220 1.52 12.12 -13.61
C PRO A 220 1.34 13.12 -12.45
N LEU A 221 0.16 13.19 -11.84
CA LEU A 221 -0.05 14.02 -10.63
C LEU A 221 0.83 13.51 -9.48
N LEU A 222 0.78 12.21 -9.18
CA LEU A 222 1.60 11.61 -8.12
C LEU A 222 3.11 11.78 -8.40
N ALA A 223 3.55 11.69 -9.66
CA ALA A 223 4.94 11.96 -10.01
C ALA A 223 5.38 13.38 -9.61
N ARG A 224 4.55 14.40 -9.92
CA ARG A 224 4.83 15.80 -9.54
C ARG A 224 4.81 15.99 -8.03
N LEU A 225 3.81 15.41 -7.34
CA LEU A 225 3.72 15.49 -5.88
C LEU A 225 4.92 14.81 -5.22
N TYR A 226 5.36 13.65 -5.72
CA TYR A 226 6.53 12.96 -5.18
C TYR A 226 7.79 13.85 -5.22
N GLN A 227 8.06 14.47 -6.37
CA GLN A 227 9.20 15.35 -6.56
C GLN A 227 9.14 16.58 -5.63
N LYS A 228 8.00 17.28 -5.59
CA LYS A 228 7.78 18.40 -4.66
C LYS A 228 7.94 17.95 -3.20
N GLY A 229 7.44 16.76 -2.84
CA GLY A 229 7.58 16.22 -1.49
C GLY A 229 9.05 16.10 -1.08
N LEU A 230 9.89 15.52 -1.94
CA LEU A 230 11.33 15.38 -1.67
C LEU A 230 12.03 16.73 -1.46
N GLU A 231 11.69 17.75 -2.25
CA GLU A 231 12.21 19.11 -2.10
C GLU A 231 11.88 19.74 -0.73
N HIS A 232 10.82 19.25 -0.08
CA HIS A 232 10.30 19.74 1.18
C HIS A 232 10.42 18.74 2.36
N ASN A 233 11.28 17.72 2.24
CA ASN A 233 11.49 16.68 3.25
C ASN A 233 10.23 15.85 3.60
N LEU A 234 9.31 15.72 2.66
CA LEU A 234 8.13 14.86 2.74
C LEU A 234 8.29 13.66 1.81
N LEU A 235 8.53 12.48 2.37
CA LEU A 235 8.63 11.24 1.61
C LEU A 235 7.23 10.65 1.36
N MET A 236 6.76 10.71 0.11
CA MET A 236 5.49 10.08 -0.26
C MET A 236 5.69 8.57 -0.50
N ASN A 237 4.96 7.73 0.22
CA ASN A 237 4.90 6.29 0.05
C ASN A 237 3.65 5.91 -0.75
N VAL A 238 3.83 5.70 -2.06
CA VAL A 238 2.77 5.29 -2.98
C VAL A 238 2.43 3.81 -2.76
N GLY A 239 1.21 3.57 -2.32
CA GLY A 239 0.71 2.28 -1.88
C GLY A 239 0.82 1.17 -2.93
N ASN A 240 0.79 -0.06 -2.44
CA ASN A 240 0.92 -1.26 -3.26
C ASN A 240 -0.22 -1.46 -4.26
N ASN A 241 -1.32 -0.71 -4.15
CA ASN A 241 -2.45 -0.73 -5.08
C ASN A 241 -2.43 0.37 -6.15
N ILE A 242 -1.34 1.15 -6.23
CA ILE A 242 -1.10 2.15 -7.28
C ILE A 242 0.15 1.75 -8.05
N GLY A 243 0.13 1.86 -9.38
CA GLY A 243 1.16 1.31 -10.26
C GLY A 243 0.51 0.94 -11.60
N TYR A 244 1.01 0.02 -12.41
CA TYR A 244 2.31 -0.66 -12.37
C TYR A 244 2.91 -0.52 -13.77
N TYR A 245 4.23 -0.47 -13.87
CA TYR A 245 5.01 -0.50 -15.12
C TYR A 245 4.66 0.56 -16.18
N GLY A 246 3.93 1.60 -15.76
CA GLY A 246 3.82 2.83 -16.52
C GLY A 246 5.04 3.74 -16.30
N PRO A 247 5.15 4.83 -17.06
CA PRO A 247 6.37 5.65 -17.17
C PRO A 247 6.77 6.41 -15.90
N TYR A 248 6.01 6.31 -14.80
CA TYR A 248 6.23 7.08 -13.57
C TYR A 248 6.64 6.24 -12.37
N GLU A 249 6.44 4.91 -12.40
CA GLU A 249 6.62 4.09 -11.19
C GLU A 249 8.07 4.06 -10.68
N HIS A 250 9.05 4.18 -11.58
CA HIS A 250 10.48 4.24 -11.26
C HIS A 250 10.85 5.41 -10.33
N ILE A 251 10.03 6.47 -10.32
CA ILE A 251 10.28 7.68 -9.53
C ILE A 251 10.20 7.39 -8.02
N TRP A 252 9.28 6.51 -7.59
CA TRP A 252 8.97 6.33 -6.17
C TRP A 252 9.18 4.94 -5.62
N ARG A 253 9.04 3.87 -6.44
CA ARG A 253 8.96 2.49 -5.92
C ARG A 253 10.22 2.06 -5.17
N GLY A 254 11.39 2.48 -5.65
CA GLY A 254 12.68 2.21 -5.03
C GLY A 254 13.19 3.26 -4.07
N PHE A 255 12.39 4.27 -3.70
CA PHE A 255 12.85 5.40 -2.88
C PHE A 255 14.17 6.02 -3.39
N GLY A 256 14.28 6.21 -4.70
CA GLY A 256 15.47 6.73 -5.38
C GLY A 256 16.30 5.68 -6.14
N ASP A 257 16.07 4.39 -5.91
CA ASP A 257 16.64 3.33 -6.76
C ASP A 257 15.70 2.97 -7.92
N GLU A 258 15.98 3.51 -9.10
CA GLU A 258 15.19 3.29 -10.32
C GLU A 258 15.20 1.83 -10.81
N ARG A 259 16.03 0.96 -10.24
CA ARG A 259 16.05 -0.48 -10.57
C ARG A 259 14.94 -1.24 -9.84
N ILE A 260 14.40 -0.67 -8.76
CA ILE A 260 13.36 -1.30 -7.97
C ILE A 260 12.00 -0.98 -8.58
N HIS A 261 11.31 -2.04 -8.99
CA HIS A 261 9.95 -2.00 -9.50
C HIS A 261 9.06 -2.95 -8.71
N TRP A 262 7.75 -2.89 -8.98
CA TRP A 262 6.85 -3.92 -8.48
C TRP A 262 7.29 -5.29 -8.97
N SER A 263 7.41 -6.28 -8.09
CA SER A 263 7.89 -7.63 -8.43
C SER A 263 7.02 -8.73 -7.81
N GLY A 264 5.78 -8.35 -7.47
CA GLY A 264 4.82 -9.20 -6.77
C GLY A 264 4.52 -8.67 -5.37
N CYS A 265 3.50 -9.27 -4.75
CA CYS A 265 3.02 -8.86 -3.45
C CYS A 265 3.88 -9.45 -2.32
N ALA A 266 4.39 -8.60 -1.42
CA ALA A 266 5.13 -9.02 -0.22
C ALA A 266 4.23 -9.56 0.92
N ALA A 267 2.90 -9.48 0.76
CA ALA A 267 1.95 -10.04 1.72
C ALA A 267 2.13 -11.55 1.86
N GLY A 268 2.20 -12.01 3.11
CA GLY A 268 2.51 -13.40 3.42
C GLY A 268 3.98 -13.77 3.19
N GLN A 269 4.86 -12.84 2.80
CA GLN A 269 6.29 -13.08 2.63
C GLN A 269 7.12 -12.29 3.64
N ALA A 270 6.90 -10.98 3.70
CA ALA A 270 7.58 -10.08 4.63
C ALA A 270 6.61 -9.17 5.40
N VAL A 271 5.32 -9.28 5.09
CA VAL A 271 4.23 -8.56 5.77
C VAL A 271 3.25 -9.57 6.32
N MET A 272 2.83 -9.36 7.56
CA MET A 272 1.81 -10.13 8.26
C MET A 272 0.75 -9.17 8.81
N ALA A 273 -0.46 -9.68 9.01
CA ALA A 273 -1.49 -8.97 9.74
C ALA A 273 -2.16 -9.86 10.78
N LEU A 274 -2.70 -9.22 11.81
CA LEU A 274 -3.49 -9.86 12.85
C LEU A 274 -4.79 -9.08 13.08
N GLU A 275 -5.87 -9.82 13.31
CA GLU A 275 -7.16 -9.28 13.73
C GLU A 275 -7.32 -9.35 15.25
N ALA A 276 -8.30 -8.62 15.77
CA ALA A 276 -8.45 -8.44 17.21
C ALA A 276 -8.82 -9.73 17.95
N ASP A 277 -9.39 -10.71 17.25
CA ASP A 277 -9.73 -12.05 17.76
C ASP A 277 -8.57 -13.05 17.70
N GLY A 278 -7.41 -12.64 17.17
CA GLY A 278 -6.24 -13.50 17.02
C GLY A 278 -6.12 -14.20 15.67
N THR A 279 -6.99 -13.89 14.70
CA THR A 279 -6.86 -14.40 13.33
C THR A 279 -5.63 -13.80 12.65
N VAL A 280 -4.78 -14.64 12.07
CA VAL A 280 -3.57 -14.23 11.34
C VAL A 280 -3.82 -14.22 9.84
N LYS A 281 -3.36 -13.18 9.13
CA LYS A 281 -3.48 -13.01 7.68
C LYS A 281 -2.14 -12.66 7.04
N GLY A 282 -1.99 -12.95 5.76
CA GLY A 282 -0.82 -12.49 4.98
C GLY A 282 -0.87 -11.01 4.60
N CYS A 283 -2.06 -10.40 4.56
CA CYS A 283 -2.25 -9.00 4.18
C CYS A 283 -3.20 -8.31 5.17
N PRO A 284 -2.89 -7.08 5.62
CA PRO A 284 -3.81 -6.34 6.49
C PRO A 284 -5.12 -5.94 5.82
N SER A 285 -5.08 -5.73 4.50
CA SER A 285 -6.22 -5.20 3.77
C SER A 285 -7.15 -6.27 3.21
N LEU A 286 -6.70 -7.52 3.09
CA LEU A 286 -7.54 -8.60 2.57
C LEU A 286 -8.63 -9.00 3.58
N ALA A 287 -9.79 -9.36 3.06
CA ALA A 287 -10.90 -9.89 3.85
C ALA A 287 -10.50 -11.17 4.58
N THR A 288 -11.06 -11.39 5.76
CA THR A 288 -10.80 -12.59 6.57
C THR A 288 -11.26 -13.86 5.85
N VAL A 289 -12.43 -13.79 5.22
CA VAL A 289 -13.01 -14.91 4.47
C VAL A 289 -12.08 -15.31 3.33
N GLY A 290 -11.53 -16.52 3.42
CA GLY A 290 -10.62 -17.14 2.46
C GLY A 290 -9.17 -16.64 2.44
N PHE A 291 -8.81 -15.67 3.30
CA PHE A 291 -7.41 -15.24 3.54
C PHE A 291 -6.95 -15.32 5.01
N GLY A 292 -7.83 -15.76 5.92
CA GLY A 292 -7.47 -16.12 7.30
C GLY A 292 -6.64 -17.40 7.33
N GLY A 293 -5.41 -17.31 7.83
CA GLY A 293 -4.48 -18.44 7.95
C GLY A 293 -4.76 -19.36 9.14
N GLY A 294 -5.50 -18.89 10.13
CA GLY A 294 -5.74 -19.60 11.39
C GLY A 294 -5.79 -18.62 12.55
N ASN A 295 -6.08 -19.12 13.75
CA ASN A 295 -6.16 -18.33 14.98
C ASN A 295 -5.07 -18.74 15.98
N VAL A 296 -4.49 -17.75 16.66
CA VAL A 296 -3.41 -17.95 17.65
C VAL A 296 -3.84 -18.77 18.88
N ARG A 297 -5.14 -18.96 19.10
CA ARG A 297 -5.67 -19.85 20.15
C ARG A 297 -5.59 -21.32 19.77
N ASP A 298 -5.58 -21.62 18.48
CA ASP A 298 -5.59 -22.99 17.96
C ASP A 298 -4.18 -23.46 17.57
N LEU A 299 -3.36 -22.54 17.06
CA LEU A 299 -2.04 -22.84 16.49
C LEU A 299 -1.02 -21.76 16.90
N SER A 300 0.26 -22.14 16.96
CA SER A 300 1.32 -21.14 17.11
C SER A 300 1.36 -20.21 15.90
N ILE A 301 1.76 -18.95 16.11
CA ILE A 301 1.88 -17.99 15.00
C ILE A 301 2.98 -18.43 14.02
N GLU A 302 4.01 -19.11 14.52
CA GLU A 302 5.07 -19.72 13.73
C GLU A 302 4.51 -20.79 12.78
N ASP A 303 3.63 -21.66 13.26
CA ASP A 303 3.00 -22.70 12.45
C ASP A 303 2.06 -22.11 11.42
N ILE A 304 1.21 -21.15 11.83
CA ILE A 304 0.31 -20.45 10.90
C ILE A 304 1.11 -19.78 9.79
N TRP A 305 2.14 -19.02 10.13
CA TRP A 305 2.98 -18.31 9.17
C TRP A 305 3.73 -19.24 8.20
N LYS A 306 4.19 -20.39 8.69
CA LYS A 306 4.96 -21.36 7.90
C LYS A 306 4.10 -22.28 7.04
N HIS A 307 2.89 -22.61 7.49
CA HIS A 307 2.13 -23.74 6.93
C HIS A 307 0.74 -23.39 6.39
N SER A 308 0.15 -22.24 6.75
CA SER A 308 -1.22 -21.93 6.31
C SER A 308 -1.30 -21.46 4.86
N GLU A 309 -2.00 -22.23 4.03
CA GLU A 309 -2.19 -21.97 2.59
C GLU A 309 -2.75 -20.57 2.30
N ALA A 310 -3.71 -20.11 3.10
CA ALA A 310 -4.36 -18.81 2.95
C ALA A 310 -3.39 -17.62 3.14
N ILE A 311 -2.26 -17.82 3.82
CA ILE A 311 -1.18 -16.82 3.96
C ILE A 311 -0.23 -16.86 2.76
N HIS A 312 -0.03 -18.03 2.16
CA HIS A 312 1.00 -18.25 1.15
C HIS A 312 0.60 -17.84 -0.27
N PHE A 313 -0.56 -17.21 -0.45
CA PHE A 313 -1.02 -16.77 -1.77
C PHE A 313 0.02 -15.91 -2.52
N GLY A 314 0.79 -15.09 -1.79
CA GLY A 314 1.90 -14.29 -2.36
C GLY A 314 3.12 -15.14 -2.74
N ARG A 315 3.40 -16.21 -1.97
CA ARG A 315 4.53 -17.13 -2.17
C ARG A 315 4.32 -18.04 -3.38
N LEU A 316 3.09 -18.51 -3.56
CA LEU A 316 2.74 -19.55 -4.54
C LEU A 316 2.24 -19.02 -5.89
N ARG A 317 1.86 -17.74 -5.97
CA ARG A 317 1.28 -17.19 -7.21
C ARG A 317 2.24 -17.31 -8.40
N SER A 318 1.67 -17.70 -9.53
CA SER A 318 2.34 -17.85 -10.81
C SER A 318 1.52 -17.20 -11.95
N VAL A 319 2.05 -17.28 -13.18
CA VAL A 319 1.33 -16.85 -14.38
C VAL A 319 0.04 -17.66 -14.58
N GLU A 320 -0.01 -18.93 -14.13
CA GLU A 320 -1.17 -19.82 -14.24
C GLU A 320 -2.38 -19.36 -13.42
N ASP A 321 -2.17 -18.52 -12.42
CA ASP A 321 -3.23 -17.94 -11.60
C ASP A 321 -3.88 -16.72 -12.25
N LEU A 322 -3.22 -16.14 -13.26
CA LEU A 322 -3.67 -14.93 -13.95
C LEU A 322 -4.74 -15.25 -14.99
N TRP A 323 -5.57 -14.25 -15.27
CA TRP A 323 -6.65 -14.33 -16.25
C TRP A 323 -6.90 -12.95 -16.88
N GLY A 324 -7.73 -12.89 -17.92
CA GLY A 324 -8.00 -11.65 -18.65
C GLY A 324 -6.71 -11.00 -19.18
N TYR A 325 -6.62 -9.67 -19.06
CA TYR A 325 -5.48 -8.88 -19.55
C TYR A 325 -4.15 -9.33 -18.93
N CYS A 326 -4.14 -9.63 -17.63
CA CYS A 326 -2.90 -9.95 -16.91
C CYS A 326 -2.27 -11.28 -17.34
N ARG A 327 -3.05 -12.24 -17.87
CA ARG A 327 -2.55 -13.57 -18.28
C ARG A 327 -1.54 -13.49 -19.42
N THR A 328 -1.75 -12.59 -20.37
CA THR A 328 -0.92 -12.42 -21.56
C THR A 328 -0.07 -11.15 -21.50
N CYS A 329 0.03 -10.52 -20.33
CA CYS A 329 0.78 -9.30 -20.13
C CYS A 329 2.29 -9.55 -20.23
N TYR A 330 3.02 -8.59 -20.81
CA TYR A 330 4.50 -8.60 -20.92
C TYR A 330 5.21 -8.81 -19.57
N TYR A 331 4.61 -8.34 -18.47
CA TYR A 331 5.16 -8.44 -17.11
C TYR A 331 4.51 -9.54 -16.26
N ALA A 332 3.79 -10.49 -16.86
CA ALA A 332 2.92 -11.42 -16.12
C ALA A 332 3.66 -12.27 -15.06
N ASP A 333 4.84 -12.77 -15.40
CA ASP A 333 5.71 -13.61 -14.58
C ASP A 333 6.29 -12.89 -13.36
N LEU A 334 6.60 -11.61 -13.50
CA LEU A 334 7.12 -10.74 -12.45
C LEU A 334 6.01 -10.10 -11.63
N CYS A 335 5.05 -9.46 -12.28
CA CYS A 335 3.99 -8.69 -11.63
C CYS A 335 2.99 -9.56 -10.87
N ARG A 336 2.63 -10.70 -11.48
CA ARG A 336 1.65 -11.66 -10.94
C ARG A 336 0.29 -11.04 -10.59
N GLY A 337 -0.14 -10.09 -11.42
CA GLY A 337 -1.48 -9.50 -11.36
C GLY A 337 -1.65 -8.35 -10.36
N GLY A 338 -0.56 -7.73 -9.91
CA GLY A 338 -0.59 -6.56 -9.02
C GLY A 338 -1.21 -6.86 -7.65
N CYS A 339 -1.82 -5.84 -7.05
CA CYS A 339 -2.43 -5.94 -5.72
C CYS A 339 -3.57 -6.97 -5.70
N THR A 340 -3.39 -8.01 -4.86
CA THR A 340 -4.39 -9.06 -4.66
C THR A 340 -5.65 -8.51 -4.01
N TRP A 341 -5.50 -7.60 -3.03
CA TRP A 341 -6.61 -6.94 -2.36
C TRP A 341 -7.52 -6.21 -3.35
N THR A 342 -6.95 -5.33 -4.16
CA THR A 342 -7.72 -4.53 -5.13
C THR A 342 -8.45 -5.39 -6.15
N SER A 343 -7.76 -6.36 -6.75
CA SER A 343 -8.38 -7.21 -7.77
C SER A 343 -9.41 -8.17 -7.19
N HIS A 344 -9.15 -8.79 -6.04
CA HIS A 344 -10.09 -9.69 -5.39
C HIS A 344 -11.34 -8.95 -4.91
N SER A 345 -11.19 -7.82 -4.20
CA SER A 345 -12.33 -7.07 -3.67
C SER A 345 -13.23 -6.52 -4.77
N LEU A 346 -12.67 -6.16 -5.93
CA LEU A 346 -13.45 -5.64 -7.06
C LEU A 346 -14.08 -6.77 -7.91
N LEU A 347 -13.30 -7.80 -8.26
CA LEU A 347 -13.69 -8.79 -9.28
C LEU A 347 -14.09 -10.15 -8.69
N GLY A 348 -14.04 -10.32 -7.37
CA GLY A 348 -14.25 -11.61 -6.70
C GLY A 348 -13.15 -12.64 -6.97
N ARG A 349 -12.13 -12.29 -7.76
CA ARG A 349 -11.01 -13.17 -8.13
C ARG A 349 -9.74 -12.35 -8.35
N PRO A 350 -8.61 -12.73 -7.72
CA PRO A 350 -7.36 -12.02 -7.94
C PRO A 350 -6.74 -12.35 -9.31
N GLY A 351 -5.67 -11.64 -9.69
CA GLY A 351 -4.87 -12.00 -10.87
C GLY A 351 -5.29 -11.31 -12.18
N ASN A 352 -6.17 -10.30 -12.12
CA ASN A 352 -6.54 -9.45 -13.25
C ASN A 352 -6.85 -8.01 -12.79
N ASN A 353 -5.86 -7.27 -12.32
CA ASN A 353 -6.08 -5.94 -11.73
C ASN A 353 -6.32 -4.86 -12.80
N PRO A 354 -7.48 -4.15 -12.80
CA PRO A 354 -7.74 -3.06 -13.74
C PRO A 354 -7.01 -1.76 -13.36
N TYR A 355 -6.61 -1.58 -12.10
CA TYR A 355 -5.81 -0.44 -11.63
C TYR A 355 -4.32 -0.64 -11.92
N CYS A 356 -3.99 -0.84 -13.19
CA CYS A 356 -2.63 -0.97 -13.67
C CYS A 356 -2.37 0.08 -14.76
N HIS A 357 -1.47 1.02 -14.50
CA HIS A 357 -1.15 2.11 -15.42
C HIS A 357 -0.66 1.59 -16.79
N TYR A 358 0.16 0.54 -16.83
CA TYR A 358 0.55 -0.11 -18.08
C TYR A 358 -0.68 -0.59 -18.90
N ARG A 359 -1.63 -1.27 -18.25
CA ARG A 359 -2.87 -1.75 -18.88
C ARG A 359 -3.70 -0.59 -19.41
N VAL A 360 -3.89 0.46 -18.60
CA VAL A 360 -4.66 1.65 -18.96
C VAL A 360 -4.07 2.33 -20.20
N LEU A 361 -2.74 2.53 -20.24
CA LEU A 361 -2.07 3.11 -21.41
C LEU A 361 -2.18 2.21 -22.65
N ALA A 362 -2.08 0.89 -22.48
CA ALA A 362 -2.21 -0.06 -23.60
C ALA A 362 -3.62 -0.07 -24.21
N LEU A 363 -4.66 0.04 -23.38
CA LEU A 363 -6.05 0.15 -23.83
C LEU A 363 -6.29 1.51 -24.51
N GLN A 364 -5.76 2.60 -23.96
CA GLN A 364 -5.90 3.93 -24.53
C GLN A 364 -5.28 4.02 -25.94
N LYS A 365 -4.14 3.36 -26.17
CA LYS A 365 -3.53 3.25 -27.53
C LYS A 365 -4.45 2.55 -28.54
N GLN A 366 -5.39 1.73 -28.09
CA GLN A 366 -6.38 1.04 -28.92
C GLN A 366 -7.71 1.80 -29.03
N GLY A 367 -7.80 3.00 -28.46
CA GLY A 367 -9.06 3.76 -28.38
C GLY A 367 -10.06 3.17 -27.37
N LEU A 368 -9.59 2.38 -26.41
CA LEU A 368 -10.41 1.69 -25.41
C LEU A 368 -10.13 2.22 -24.00
N ARG A 369 -11.15 2.13 -23.13
CA ARG A 369 -11.00 2.36 -21.69
C ARG A 369 -11.79 1.33 -20.89
N GLU A 370 -11.44 1.22 -19.62
CA GLU A 370 -12.14 0.36 -18.66
C GLU A 370 -12.80 1.17 -17.56
N ARG A 371 -14.04 0.82 -17.26
CA ARG A 371 -14.88 1.45 -16.24
C ARG A 371 -15.47 0.37 -15.34
N ILE A 372 -15.45 0.61 -14.04
CA ILE A 372 -16.10 -0.26 -13.06
C ILE A 372 -17.56 0.14 -12.89
N VAL A 373 -18.45 -0.85 -12.83
CA VAL A 373 -19.90 -0.65 -12.64
C VAL A 373 -20.38 -1.56 -11.55
N LYS A 374 -21.00 -1.00 -10.52
CA LYS A 374 -21.57 -1.81 -9.44
C LYS A 374 -22.77 -2.61 -9.94
N ILE A 375 -22.80 -3.89 -9.60
CA ILE A 375 -23.91 -4.81 -9.86
C ILE A 375 -24.68 -5.08 -8.58
N GLU A 376 -23.96 -5.36 -7.48
CA GLU A 376 -24.56 -5.80 -6.22
C GLU A 376 -23.83 -5.17 -5.04
N ASN A 377 -24.59 -4.82 -3.99
CA ASN A 377 -24.04 -4.36 -2.70
C ASN A 377 -23.30 -5.50 -1.98
N ALA A 378 -22.50 -5.14 -0.99
CA ALA A 378 -21.89 -6.10 -0.07
C ALA A 378 -22.89 -6.57 1.00
N LEU A 379 -22.60 -7.73 1.59
CA LEU A 379 -23.18 -8.12 2.88
C LEU A 379 -22.74 -7.12 3.99
N PRO A 380 -23.45 -7.05 5.14
CA PRO A 380 -23.12 -6.11 6.21
C PRO A 380 -21.86 -6.48 7.02
N ASP A 381 -21.23 -7.63 6.75
CA ASP A 381 -20.06 -8.12 7.47
C ASP A 381 -18.81 -7.24 7.29
N ALA A 382 -17.88 -7.32 8.24
CA ALA A 382 -16.56 -6.70 8.14
C ALA A 382 -15.80 -7.22 6.92
N PHE A 383 -15.12 -6.32 6.19
CA PHE A 383 -14.41 -6.65 4.95
C PHE A 383 -15.29 -7.25 3.84
N ALA A 384 -16.61 -7.15 3.93
CA ALA A 384 -17.49 -7.66 2.89
C ALA A 384 -17.23 -6.96 1.54
N ILE A 385 -17.41 -7.72 0.46
CA ILE A 385 -17.18 -7.25 -0.91
C ILE A 385 -18.51 -7.26 -1.66
N GLY A 386 -18.70 -6.28 -2.55
CA GLY A 386 -19.82 -6.25 -3.49
C GLY A 386 -19.47 -6.98 -4.77
N ARG A 387 -20.37 -6.89 -5.76
CA ARG A 387 -20.07 -7.34 -7.12
C ARG A 387 -20.02 -6.16 -8.06
N PHE A 388 -18.95 -6.11 -8.85
CA PHE A 388 -18.73 -5.10 -9.87
C PHE A 388 -18.48 -5.77 -11.21
N ASP A 389 -18.96 -5.12 -12.27
CA ASP A 389 -18.55 -5.39 -13.63
C ASP A 389 -17.35 -4.52 -14.00
N LEU A 390 -16.47 -5.05 -14.82
CA LEU A 390 -15.45 -4.29 -15.52
C LEU A 390 -15.85 -4.23 -16.99
N ILE A 391 -16.32 -3.06 -17.40
CA ILE A 391 -16.74 -2.78 -18.77
C ILE A 391 -15.55 -2.21 -19.54
N THR A 392 -15.18 -2.86 -20.63
CA THR A 392 -14.30 -2.27 -21.65
C THR A 392 -15.18 -1.60 -22.70
N GLU A 393 -14.98 -0.32 -22.93
CA GLU A 393 -15.76 0.50 -23.87
C GLU A 393 -14.84 1.33 -24.77
N ARG A 394 -15.35 1.77 -25.93
CA ARG A 394 -14.63 2.71 -26.78
C ARG A 394 -14.62 4.11 -26.16
N ILE A 395 -13.53 4.83 -26.34
CA ILE A 395 -13.37 6.18 -25.79
C ILE A 395 -14.25 7.21 -26.52
N ASP A 396 -14.44 7.06 -27.82
CA ASP A 396 -15.09 8.02 -28.69
C ASP A 396 -16.63 8.01 -28.59
N ASP A 397 -17.24 6.82 -28.58
CA ASP A 397 -18.70 6.65 -28.62
C ASP A 397 -19.28 5.93 -27.39
N HIS A 398 -18.42 5.51 -26.46
CA HIS A 398 -18.80 4.76 -25.24
C HIS A 398 -19.50 3.42 -25.50
N SER A 399 -19.42 2.88 -26.72
CA SER A 399 -19.95 1.57 -27.03
C SER A 399 -19.17 0.48 -26.29
N MET A 400 -19.91 -0.42 -25.64
CA MET A 400 -19.34 -1.54 -24.90
C MET A 400 -18.71 -2.55 -25.87
N VAL A 401 -17.44 -2.90 -25.60
CA VAL A 401 -16.68 -3.94 -26.32
C VAL A 401 -16.73 -5.26 -25.56
N SER A 402 -16.54 -5.24 -24.25
CA SER A 402 -16.59 -6.44 -23.39
C SER A 402 -16.99 -6.12 -21.95
N SER A 403 -17.40 -7.16 -21.22
CA SER A 403 -17.78 -7.11 -19.80
C SER A 403 -17.30 -8.39 -19.11
N THR A 404 -16.82 -8.27 -17.87
CA THR A 404 -16.38 -9.41 -17.06
C THR A 404 -17.52 -10.10 -16.33
N ALA A 405 -18.64 -9.42 -16.08
CA ALA A 405 -19.80 -10.00 -15.40
C ALA A 405 -20.52 -11.08 -16.24
N ARG A 406 -20.24 -11.15 -17.55
CA ARG A 406 -20.67 -12.26 -18.42
C ARG A 406 -19.93 -13.58 -18.14
N SER A 407 -18.96 -13.59 -17.24
CA SER A 407 -18.27 -14.81 -16.80
C SER A 407 -18.83 -15.24 -15.43
N ASP A 408 -19.42 -16.44 -15.39
CA ASP A 408 -20.04 -17.04 -14.21
C ASP A 408 -19.00 -17.35 -13.12
N TYR A 409 -18.56 -16.36 -12.36
CA TYR A 409 -17.70 -16.59 -11.20
C TYR A 409 -18.51 -16.42 -9.91
N PRO A 410 -18.85 -17.51 -9.20
CA PRO A 410 -19.03 -17.39 -7.76
C PRO A 410 -17.70 -16.97 -7.12
N VAL A 411 -17.78 -16.26 -5.99
CA VAL A 411 -16.67 -15.93 -5.09
C VAL A 411 -16.15 -17.23 -4.46
N ASN A 412 -15.59 -18.12 -5.27
CA ASN A 412 -14.96 -19.34 -4.82
C ASN A 412 -13.46 -19.12 -4.92
N LEU A 413 -12.87 -18.81 -3.76
CA LEU A 413 -11.42 -18.83 -3.53
C LEU A 413 -10.91 -20.28 -3.56
N ILE A 414 -11.11 -20.99 -4.67
CA ILE A 414 -10.40 -22.23 -4.92
C ILE A 414 -9.01 -21.81 -5.38
N TRP A 415 -8.09 -21.74 -4.44
CA TRP A 415 -6.68 -21.58 -4.75
C TRP A 415 -6.26 -22.79 -5.60
N LYS A 416 -5.79 -22.54 -6.84
CA LYS A 416 -5.27 -23.62 -7.70
C LYS A 416 -4.17 -24.45 -7.02
N ASN A 417 -3.49 -23.83 -6.05
CA ASN A 417 -2.42 -24.44 -5.28
C ASN A 417 -2.89 -24.94 -3.91
N SER A 418 -4.19 -25.14 -3.69
CA SER A 418 -4.67 -25.75 -2.45
C SER A 418 -4.10 -27.16 -2.29
N GLY A 419 -3.65 -27.49 -1.10
CA GLY A 419 -2.89 -28.71 -0.80
C GLY A 419 -1.39 -28.61 -1.11
N GLN A 420 -0.89 -27.51 -1.69
CA GLN A 420 0.53 -27.35 -1.97
C GLN A 420 1.25 -26.61 -0.85
N ALA A 421 2.32 -27.21 -0.34
CA ALA A 421 3.22 -26.52 0.57
C ALA A 421 3.91 -25.34 -0.13
N ALA A 422 4.04 -24.20 0.56
CA ALA A 422 4.94 -23.15 0.09
C ALA A 422 6.37 -23.69 -0.05
N PRO A 423 7.15 -23.17 -1.02
CA PRO A 423 8.57 -23.45 -1.10
C PRO A 423 9.26 -23.16 0.24
N ALA A 424 10.26 -23.96 0.60
CA ALA A 424 11.03 -23.74 1.83
C ALA A 424 11.80 -22.41 1.83
N GLN A 425 12.07 -21.86 0.64
CA GLN A 425 12.75 -20.59 0.44
C GLN A 425 11.98 -19.69 -0.54
N GLY A 426 11.89 -18.41 -0.22
CA GLY A 426 11.29 -17.40 -1.10
C GLY A 426 12.12 -17.11 -2.34
N ARG A 427 11.51 -16.41 -3.30
CA ARG A 427 12.17 -16.02 -4.56
C ARG A 427 12.69 -14.60 -4.44
N SER A 428 13.97 -14.40 -4.79
CA SER A 428 14.53 -13.07 -4.97
C SER A 428 13.89 -12.40 -6.21
N PRO A 429 13.44 -11.14 -6.12
CA PRO A 429 12.87 -10.44 -7.27
C PRO A 429 13.86 -10.32 -8.43
N GLN A 430 13.47 -10.70 -9.64
CA GLN A 430 14.28 -10.38 -10.82
C GLN A 430 14.22 -8.88 -11.10
N GLN A 431 15.34 -8.31 -11.55
CA GLN A 431 15.45 -6.90 -11.89
C GLN A 431 15.24 -6.68 -13.39
N LEU A 432 14.41 -5.69 -13.72
CA LEU A 432 14.22 -5.16 -15.05
C LEU A 432 15.12 -3.95 -15.28
N THR A 433 15.34 -3.61 -16.55
CA THR A 433 16.05 -2.39 -16.95
C THR A 433 15.05 -1.30 -17.28
N LEU A 434 15.35 -0.04 -16.96
CA LEU A 434 14.51 1.09 -17.34
C LEU A 434 14.89 1.58 -18.75
N CYS A 435 13.94 1.64 -19.68
CA CYS A 435 14.17 2.23 -20.99
C CYS A 435 14.23 3.77 -20.87
N ARG A 436 15.36 4.38 -21.19
CA ARG A 436 15.53 5.86 -21.15
C ARG A 436 14.72 6.62 -22.20
N GLY A 437 14.20 5.95 -23.24
CA GLY A 437 13.36 6.58 -24.26
C GLY A 437 11.90 6.78 -23.83
N CYS A 438 11.36 5.92 -22.95
CA CYS A 438 9.94 5.98 -22.54
C CYS A 438 9.70 5.80 -21.04
N HIS A 439 10.76 5.58 -20.26
CA HIS A 439 10.74 5.31 -18.82
C HIS A 439 9.86 4.13 -18.40
N GLN A 440 9.68 3.15 -19.28
CA GLN A 440 9.06 1.87 -18.97
C GLN A 440 10.12 0.80 -18.75
N TYR A 441 9.82 -0.16 -17.89
CA TYR A 441 10.71 -1.28 -17.63
C TYR A 441 10.72 -2.28 -18.80
N VAL A 442 11.86 -2.90 -19.04
CA VAL A 442 12.09 -3.88 -20.11
C VAL A 442 12.89 -5.05 -19.58
N HIS A 443 12.65 -6.24 -20.13
CA HIS A 443 13.42 -7.41 -19.75
C HIS A 443 14.90 -7.25 -20.17
N PRO A 444 15.86 -7.74 -19.38
CA PRO A 444 17.29 -7.56 -19.66
C PRO A 444 17.79 -8.17 -20.98
N HIS A 445 17.03 -9.10 -21.58
CA HIS A 445 17.38 -9.76 -22.85
C HIS A 445 16.90 -9.01 -24.10
N GLU A 446 16.19 -7.90 -23.93
CA GLU A 446 15.73 -7.07 -25.05
C GLU A 446 16.88 -6.18 -25.56
N ASP A 447 17.04 -6.07 -26.89
CA ASP A 447 17.94 -5.08 -27.50
C ASP A 447 17.18 -3.81 -27.96
N SER A 448 15.87 -3.94 -28.24
CA SER A 448 14.96 -2.84 -28.60
C SER A 448 13.78 -2.78 -27.63
N CYS A 449 13.36 -1.57 -27.24
CA CYS A 449 12.27 -1.39 -26.31
C CYS A 449 10.93 -1.83 -26.94
N PRO A 450 10.19 -2.80 -26.37
CA PRO A 450 8.90 -3.24 -26.91
C PRO A 450 7.82 -2.14 -26.84
N HIS A 451 8.04 -1.11 -26.01
CA HIS A 451 7.05 -0.05 -25.76
C HIS A 451 7.19 1.16 -26.69
N CYS A 452 8.42 1.55 -27.03
CA CYS A 452 8.72 2.74 -27.84
C CYS A 452 9.66 2.48 -29.02
N GLN A 453 10.11 1.24 -29.23
CA GLN A 453 11.00 0.81 -30.32
C GLN A 453 12.39 1.46 -30.32
N ALA A 454 12.77 2.14 -29.24
CA ALA A 454 14.11 2.70 -29.09
C ALA A 454 15.15 1.58 -28.90
N ASN A 455 16.32 1.73 -29.53
CA ASN A 455 17.50 0.92 -29.22
C ASN A 455 17.94 1.20 -27.77
N LEU A 456 17.95 0.16 -26.93
CA LEU A 456 18.15 0.32 -25.49
C LEU A 456 19.56 0.79 -25.14
N ARG A 457 20.58 0.35 -25.90
CA ARG A 457 21.97 0.74 -25.66
C ARG A 457 22.22 2.19 -26.07
N GLU A 458 21.70 2.58 -27.23
CA GLU A 458 21.82 3.96 -27.73
C GLU A 458 21.08 4.93 -26.81
N ALA A 459 19.86 4.60 -26.38
CA ALA A 459 19.08 5.44 -25.45
C ALA A 459 19.78 5.63 -24.10
N GLU A 460 20.38 4.55 -23.55
CA GLU A 460 21.14 4.62 -22.30
C GLU A 460 22.47 5.40 -22.46
N GLN A 461 23.12 5.31 -23.62
CA GLN A 461 24.30 6.12 -23.93
C GLN A 461 23.94 7.61 -23.99
N GLN A 462 22.90 7.98 -24.74
CA GLN A 462 22.43 9.36 -24.86
C GLN A 462 22.04 9.95 -23.51
N HIS A 463 21.38 9.16 -22.65
CA HIS A 463 21.04 9.58 -21.30
C HIS A 463 22.29 9.88 -20.45
N ARG A 464 23.30 9.01 -20.48
CA ARG A 464 24.55 9.21 -19.75
C ARG A 464 25.32 10.44 -20.24
N GLU A 465 25.37 10.66 -21.55
CA GLU A 465 25.98 11.85 -22.15
C GLU A 465 25.26 13.13 -21.73
N ALA A 466 23.92 13.13 -21.73
CA ALA A 466 23.11 14.25 -21.29
C ALA A 466 23.32 14.56 -19.79
N GLU A 467 23.39 13.53 -18.95
CA GLU A 467 23.62 13.67 -17.52
C GLU A 467 25.02 14.22 -17.22
N GLN A 468 26.05 13.72 -17.89
CA GLN A 468 27.42 14.25 -17.80
C GLN A 468 27.47 15.72 -18.25
N HIS A 469 26.79 16.07 -19.35
CA HIS A 469 26.71 17.45 -19.82
C HIS A 469 26.03 18.36 -18.78
N ARG A 470 24.92 17.93 -18.19
CA ARG A 470 24.21 18.66 -17.14
C ARG A 470 25.10 18.87 -15.92
N GLN A 471 25.79 17.82 -15.45
CA GLN A 471 26.72 17.92 -14.34
C GLN A 471 27.87 18.90 -14.63
N ALA A 472 28.41 18.89 -15.85
CA ALA A 472 29.44 19.84 -16.28
C ALA A 472 28.93 21.28 -16.29
N LEU A 473 27.70 21.52 -16.76
CA LEU A 473 27.07 22.85 -16.72
C LEU A 473 26.86 23.33 -15.27
N VAL A 474 26.35 22.47 -14.39
CA VAL A 474 26.17 22.80 -12.96
C VAL A 474 27.51 23.11 -12.29
N ALA A 475 28.56 22.33 -12.55
CA ALA A 475 29.89 22.58 -12.04
C ALA A 475 30.46 23.92 -12.54
N LYS A 476 30.28 24.23 -13.83
CA LYS A 476 30.68 25.52 -14.42
C LYS A 476 29.92 26.69 -13.77
N MET A 477 28.62 26.56 -13.55
CA MET A 477 27.82 27.58 -12.87
C MET A 477 28.28 27.79 -11.42
N ARG A 478 28.55 26.71 -10.67
CA ARG A 478 29.10 26.82 -9.31
C ARG A 478 30.42 27.58 -9.29
N ASN A 479 31.32 27.30 -10.23
CA ASN A 479 32.60 28.01 -10.32
C ASN A 479 32.43 29.51 -10.65
N LEU A 480 31.43 29.89 -11.46
CA LEU A 480 31.12 31.29 -11.75
C LEU A 480 30.51 32.02 -10.54
N LEU A 481 29.66 31.33 -9.77
CA LEU A 481 28.98 31.90 -8.60
C LEU A 481 29.86 31.93 -7.33
N LEU A 482 30.93 31.12 -7.29
CA LEU A 482 31.93 31.09 -6.22
C LEU A 482 33.15 31.99 -6.51
N MET A 483 33.06 32.93 -7.46
CA MET A 483 34.12 33.93 -7.62
C MET A 483 34.32 34.68 -6.29
N PRO A 484 35.56 34.75 -5.76
CA PRO A 484 35.82 35.47 -4.53
C PRO A 484 35.36 36.91 -4.69
N SER A 485 34.60 37.42 -3.73
CA SER A 485 34.39 38.85 -3.56
C SER A 485 35.77 39.51 -3.58
N SER A 486 36.10 40.18 -4.68
CA SER A 486 37.35 40.92 -4.81
C SER A 486 37.43 41.93 -3.67
N ALA A 487 38.56 41.90 -2.97
CA ALA A 487 38.95 42.74 -1.84
C ALA A 487 38.79 44.25 -2.09
#